data_AF-E3RZY2-F1
#
_entry.id   AF-E3RZY2-F1
#
_cell.length_a   1.000
_cell.length_b   1.000
_cell.length_c   1.000
_cell.angle_alpha   90.00
_cell.angle_beta   90.00
_cell.angle_gamma   90.00
#
_symmetry.space_group_name_H-M   'P 1'
#
loop_
_entity.id
_entity.type
_entity.pdbx_description
1 polymer ?
#
loop_
_entity_poly.entity_id
_entity_poly.type
_entity_poly.pdbx_seq_one_letter_code
_entity_poly.pdbx_strand_id
1 'polypeptide(L)'
;MNYASWIEEEKLKKTFIVATLASTLVGTFTASMGLWERVADRRQQHRQKAKDSKQDGEIIELKKQFEESQKRAEGRQQEINRLKNGGNRDDVGNNFERDGLMIQRMYDQGFGRMGNRFAQGDAIVENQLQAQIISLQQTVINVLQDALYNDRQLTRADMAKLIAASNQARDGSLDALRQAQHRLGGSQTSGSIQRSVSPVRSLPPPKRASTAILDGNPEHLFCHYALDLQYMQGKPLASSFAPGGSCTCPVCGVRLDVTSEDFWMIGKRTPVIILDKTTGYETEIMETREFRLGQRFVIKCHTPDGEYACTICNKGSEVDAICRTVESLVKHVGTYHDVGELEREADLREIKVETRRLSLPAPRIPSPPRSAIREEVIYR
;
A
#
# COMPACT_ATOMS: atom_id res chain seq x y z
N MET A 1 -14.58 17.32 -23.02
CA MET A 1 -14.78 16.08 -22.23
C MET A 1 -14.21 14.94 -23.05
N ASN A 2 -13.08 14.36 -22.63
CA ASN A 2 -12.34 13.36 -23.40
C ASN A 2 -12.77 11.94 -23.01
N TYR A 3 -13.28 11.19 -23.98
CA TYR A 3 -13.68 9.78 -23.80
C TYR A 3 -12.49 8.86 -23.53
N ALA A 4 -11.26 9.24 -23.94
CA ALA A 4 -10.05 8.45 -23.74
C ALA A 4 -9.66 8.29 -22.26
N SER A 5 -9.75 9.36 -21.46
CA SER A 5 -9.47 9.29 -20.02
C SER A 5 -10.48 8.43 -19.25
N TRP A 6 -11.71 8.34 -19.74
CA TRP A 6 -12.74 7.48 -19.17
C TRP A 6 -12.48 6.00 -19.48
N ILE A 7 -12.02 5.68 -20.69
CA ILE A 7 -11.66 4.31 -21.10
C ILE A 7 -10.43 3.81 -20.33
N GLU A 8 -9.45 4.69 -20.10
CA GLU A 8 -8.28 4.37 -19.27
C GLU A 8 -8.66 4.16 -17.81
N GLU A 9 -9.49 5.04 -17.22
CA GLU A 9 -10.01 4.84 -15.86
C GLU A 9 -10.80 3.53 -15.71
N GLU A 10 -11.62 3.17 -16.70
CA GLU A 10 -12.41 1.93 -16.65
C GLU A 10 -11.52 0.70 -16.75
N LYS A 11 -10.47 0.75 -17.57
CA LYS A 11 -9.45 -0.30 -17.65
C LYS A 11 -8.61 -0.38 -16.38
N LEU A 12 -8.24 0.76 -15.78
CA LEU A 12 -7.53 0.85 -14.50
C LEU A 12 -8.35 0.24 -13.35
N LYS A 13 -9.66 0.55 -13.28
CA LYS A 13 -10.60 -0.04 -12.31
C LYS A 13 -10.74 -1.56 -12.52
N LYS A 14 -10.71 -2.03 -13.77
CA LYS A 14 -10.72 -3.47 -14.12
C LYS A 14 -9.40 -4.20 -13.83
N THR A 15 -8.27 -3.49 -13.71
CA THR A 15 -6.95 -4.09 -13.46
C THR A 15 -6.61 -4.33 -11.98
N PHE A 16 -7.35 -3.74 -11.05
CA PHE A 16 -7.02 -3.78 -9.60
C PHE A 16 -8.23 -4.07 -8.71
N ILE A 17 -9.13 -4.95 -9.16
CA ILE A 17 -10.39 -5.23 -8.46
C ILE A 17 -10.12 -5.87 -7.08
N VAL A 18 -9.31 -6.94 -7.02
CA VAL A 18 -8.97 -7.59 -5.74
C VAL A 18 -8.15 -6.68 -4.84
N ALA A 19 -7.25 -5.88 -5.41
CA ALA A 19 -6.51 -4.86 -4.66
C ALA A 19 -7.46 -3.85 -3.98
N THR A 20 -8.46 -3.38 -4.73
CA THR A 20 -9.46 -2.44 -4.25
C THR A 20 -10.35 -3.08 -3.19
N LEU A 21 -10.75 -4.34 -3.36
CA LEU A 21 -11.56 -5.06 -2.38
C LEU A 21 -10.79 -5.38 -1.09
N ALA A 22 -9.52 -5.81 -1.19
CA ALA A 22 -8.66 -6.01 -0.03
C ALA A 22 -8.45 -4.69 0.72
N SER A 23 -8.21 -3.59 -0.01
CA SER A 23 -8.05 -2.25 0.59
C SER A 23 -9.34 -1.74 1.21
N THR A 24 -10.49 -2.00 0.59
CA THR A 24 -11.81 -1.65 1.12
C THR A 24 -12.07 -2.44 2.38
N LEU A 25 -11.76 -3.74 2.39
CA LEU A 25 -11.89 -4.59 3.57
C LEU A 25 -11.01 -4.07 4.70
N VAL A 26 -9.72 -3.81 4.48
CA VAL A 26 -8.85 -3.18 5.50
C VAL A 26 -9.41 -1.82 5.95
N GLY A 27 -9.92 -1.02 5.02
CA GLY A 27 -10.62 0.24 5.33
C GLY A 27 -11.83 0.04 6.24
N THR A 28 -12.60 -1.04 6.07
CA THR A 28 -13.71 -1.39 6.97
C THR A 28 -13.23 -1.80 8.37
N PHE A 29 -12.10 -2.49 8.47
CA PHE A 29 -11.46 -2.78 9.75
C PHE A 29 -11.04 -1.48 10.47
N THR A 30 -10.34 -0.57 9.78
CA THR A 30 -9.92 0.72 10.34
C THR A 30 -11.11 1.61 10.72
N ALA A 31 -12.15 1.68 9.88
CA ALA A 31 -13.34 2.47 10.17
C ALA A 31 -14.11 1.90 11.38
N SER A 32 -14.22 0.57 11.48
CA SER A 32 -14.84 -0.10 12.63
C SER A 32 -14.07 0.16 13.92
N MET A 33 -12.73 0.20 13.84
CA MET A 33 -11.85 0.56 14.95
C MET A 33 -12.05 2.01 15.40
N GLY A 34 -12.04 2.98 14.47
CA GLY A 34 -12.25 4.40 14.82
C GLY A 34 -13.66 4.68 15.38
N LEU A 35 -14.67 3.93 14.94
CA LEU A 35 -16.00 3.95 15.55
C LEU A 35 -15.97 3.37 16.97
N TRP A 36 -15.25 2.27 17.17
CA TRP A 36 -15.09 1.65 18.49
C TRP A 36 -14.35 2.58 19.47
N GLU A 37 -13.25 3.22 19.07
CA GLU A 37 -12.50 4.16 19.90
C GLU A 37 -13.40 5.31 20.37
N ARG A 38 -14.19 5.90 19.48
CA ARG A 38 -15.14 6.96 19.84
C ARG A 38 -16.21 6.51 20.84
N VAL A 39 -16.68 5.26 20.72
CA VAL A 39 -17.64 4.68 21.67
C VAL A 39 -16.95 4.37 23.01
N ALA A 40 -15.69 3.91 22.98
CA ALA A 40 -14.88 3.64 24.16
C ALA A 40 -14.51 4.94 24.91
N ASP A 41 -14.19 6.02 24.20
CA ASP A 41 -13.93 7.34 24.77
C ASP A 41 -15.17 7.92 25.43
N ARG A 42 -16.33 7.81 24.78
CA ARG A 42 -17.61 8.20 25.40
C ARG A 42 -17.90 7.38 26.66
N ARG A 43 -17.52 6.11 26.70
CA ARG A 43 -17.57 5.24 27.89
C ARG A 43 -16.63 5.71 29.00
N GLN A 44 -15.41 6.15 28.66
CA GLN A 44 -14.47 6.71 29.65
C GLN A 44 -14.99 8.03 30.20
N GLN A 45 -15.48 8.94 29.35
CA GLN A 45 -16.06 10.21 29.77
C GLN A 45 -17.28 10.04 30.67
N HIS A 46 -18.19 9.10 30.38
CA HIS A 46 -19.35 8.85 31.24
C HIS A 46 -18.97 8.20 32.58
N ARG A 47 -17.95 7.33 32.59
CA ARG A 47 -17.39 6.78 33.84
C ARG A 47 -16.69 7.85 34.66
N GLN A 48 -15.98 8.76 34.01
CA GLN A 48 -15.31 9.86 34.67
C GLN A 48 -16.34 10.81 35.28
N LYS A 49 -17.36 11.24 34.53
CA LYS A 49 -18.46 12.07 35.06
C LYS A 49 -19.21 11.42 36.23
N ALA A 50 -19.47 10.12 36.17
CA ALA A 50 -20.11 9.39 37.27
C ALA A 50 -19.19 9.24 38.50
N LYS A 51 -17.87 9.14 38.30
CA LYS A 51 -16.88 9.14 39.38
C LYS A 51 -16.73 10.54 39.97
N ASP A 52 -16.59 11.57 39.16
CA ASP A 52 -16.47 12.97 39.58
C ASP A 52 -17.71 13.39 40.37
N SER A 53 -18.92 13.06 39.91
CA SER A 53 -20.17 13.33 40.64
C SER A 53 -20.29 12.59 41.97
N LYS A 54 -19.68 11.41 42.11
CA LYS A 54 -19.65 10.66 43.37
C LYS A 54 -18.54 11.16 44.29
N GLN A 55 -17.42 11.59 43.69
CA GLN A 55 -16.26 12.11 44.36
C GLN A 55 -16.53 13.50 44.94
N ASP A 56 -17.27 14.39 44.29
CA ASP A 56 -17.59 15.73 44.84
C ASP A 56 -18.34 15.68 46.18
N GLY A 57 -19.10 14.61 46.44
CA GLY A 57 -19.76 14.37 47.73
C GLY A 57 -18.84 13.83 48.83
N GLU A 58 -17.89 12.94 48.48
CA GLU A 58 -16.96 12.29 49.43
C GLU A 58 -15.64 13.08 49.61
N ILE A 59 -15.26 13.93 48.64
CA ILE A 59 -14.01 14.71 48.58
C ILE A 59 -13.98 15.85 49.60
N ILE A 60 -15.12 16.44 49.96
CA ILE A 60 -15.16 17.52 50.96
C ILE A 60 -14.77 17.00 52.35
N GLU A 61 -15.14 15.76 52.66
CA GLU A 61 -14.92 15.15 53.96
C GLU A 61 -13.55 14.45 54.05
N LEU A 62 -13.09 13.85 52.94
CA LEU A 62 -11.79 13.16 52.87
C LEU A 62 -10.60 14.10 52.58
N LYS A 63 -10.74 15.23 51.88
CA LYS A 63 -9.61 16.15 51.57
C LYS A 63 -8.89 16.63 52.84
N LYS A 64 -9.62 16.84 53.93
CA LYS A 64 -9.06 17.32 55.20
C LYS A 64 -8.20 16.29 55.93
N GLN A 65 -8.45 15.00 55.72
CA GLN A 65 -7.69 13.91 56.36
C GLN A 65 -6.66 13.26 55.40
N PHE A 66 -6.87 13.40 54.09
CA PHE A 66 -6.07 12.73 53.08
C PHE A 66 -4.85 13.54 52.63
N GLU A 67 -4.89 14.88 52.56
CA GLU A 67 -3.74 15.70 52.12
C GLU A 67 -2.48 15.49 52.97
N GLU A 68 -2.66 15.12 54.24
CA GLU A 68 -1.61 14.83 55.21
C GLU A 68 -0.99 13.42 55.02
N SER A 69 -1.78 12.45 54.52
CA SER A 69 -1.33 11.06 54.31
C SER A 69 -0.95 10.75 52.86
N GLN A 70 -1.46 11.53 51.89
CA GLN A 70 -1.38 11.31 50.45
C GLN A 70 0.00 11.63 49.86
N LYS A 71 0.67 12.69 50.34
CA LYS A 71 2.04 13.04 49.89
C LYS A 71 3.08 11.93 50.10
N ARG A 72 2.81 10.99 51.01
CA ARG A 72 3.74 9.88 51.35
C ARG A 72 3.45 8.57 50.61
N ALA A 73 2.24 8.37 50.08
CA ALA A 73 1.81 7.12 49.47
C ALA A 73 1.71 7.17 47.93
N GLU A 74 1.48 8.36 47.36
CA GLU A 74 1.23 8.52 45.91
C GLU A 74 2.41 8.17 45.02
N GLY A 75 3.65 8.42 45.47
CA GLY A 75 4.85 8.10 44.68
C GLY A 75 5.04 6.60 44.44
N ARG A 76 4.58 5.74 45.36
CA ARG A 76 4.82 4.28 45.30
C ARG A 76 3.67 3.51 44.66
N GLN A 77 2.45 4.03 44.78
CA GLN A 77 1.24 3.38 44.24
C GLN A 77 1.03 3.67 42.75
N GLN A 78 1.50 4.83 42.24
CA GLN A 78 1.42 5.17 40.82
C GLN A 78 2.29 4.27 39.93
N GLU A 79 3.43 3.81 40.43
CA GLU A 79 4.34 2.91 39.71
C GLU A 79 3.81 1.47 39.64
N ILE A 80 3.23 0.98 40.74
CA ILE A 80 2.64 -0.37 40.82
C ILE A 80 1.34 -0.48 39.99
N ASN A 81 0.52 0.58 39.95
CA ASN A 81 -0.71 0.58 39.16
C ASN A 81 -0.48 0.69 37.65
N ARG A 82 0.64 1.29 37.21
CA ARG A 82 1.04 1.31 35.79
C ARG A 82 1.49 -0.06 35.27
N LEU A 83 2.11 -0.87 36.13
CA LEU A 83 2.60 -2.21 35.76
C LEU A 83 1.52 -3.31 35.86
N LYS A 84 0.48 -3.13 36.69
CA LYS A 84 -0.59 -4.13 36.90
C LYS A 84 -1.79 -4.06 35.93
N ASN A 85 -2.04 -2.92 35.28
CA ASN A 85 -3.21 -2.72 34.41
C ASN A 85 -2.93 -2.87 32.89
N GLY A 86 -1.72 -3.29 32.50
CA GLY A 86 -1.33 -3.51 31.09
C GLY A 86 -1.84 -4.81 30.46
N GLY A 87 -2.94 -5.38 30.96
CA GLY A 87 -3.48 -6.63 30.45
C GLY A 87 -5.00 -6.58 30.45
N ASN A 88 -5.59 -6.71 29.26
CA ASN A 88 -6.98 -7.11 29.03
C ASN A 88 -8.06 -6.01 28.92
N ARG A 89 -7.82 -4.92 28.15
CA ARG A 89 -8.92 -3.97 27.87
C ARG A 89 -9.16 -3.45 26.46
N ASP A 90 -8.45 -3.94 25.43
CA ASP A 90 -8.69 -3.52 24.04
C ASP A 90 -8.81 -4.73 23.08
N ASP A 91 -9.43 -5.82 23.52
CA ASP A 91 -9.58 -7.07 22.74
C ASP A 91 -10.20 -6.87 21.35
N VAL A 92 -11.12 -5.90 21.22
CA VAL A 92 -11.85 -5.68 19.96
C VAL A 92 -11.01 -4.87 18.96
N GLY A 93 -10.42 -3.75 19.40
CA GLY A 93 -9.58 -2.89 18.56
C GLY A 93 -8.32 -3.62 18.08
N ASN A 94 -7.62 -4.27 19.02
CA ASN A 94 -6.43 -5.08 18.71
C ASN A 94 -6.75 -6.25 17.77
N ASN A 95 -7.95 -6.85 17.89
CA ASN A 95 -8.37 -7.92 16.99
C ASN A 95 -8.64 -7.39 15.58
N PHE A 96 -9.34 -6.27 15.42
CA PHE A 96 -9.58 -5.67 14.10
C PHE A 96 -8.27 -5.23 13.41
N GLU A 97 -7.34 -4.62 14.15
CA GLU A 97 -6.03 -4.22 13.62
C GLU A 97 -5.21 -5.43 13.17
N ARG A 98 -5.10 -6.44 14.04
CA ARG A 98 -4.38 -7.67 13.73
C ARG A 98 -4.99 -8.39 12.53
N ASP A 99 -6.32 -8.47 12.48
CA ASP A 99 -7.04 -9.18 11.42
C ASP A 99 -6.85 -8.48 10.06
N GLY A 100 -6.91 -7.14 10.03
CA GLY A 100 -6.63 -6.34 8.84
C GLY A 100 -5.19 -6.54 8.33
N LEU A 101 -4.21 -6.52 9.23
CA LEU A 101 -2.80 -6.73 8.88
C LEU A 101 -2.54 -8.15 8.32
N MET A 102 -3.24 -9.17 8.82
CA MET A 102 -3.11 -10.54 8.30
C MET A 102 -3.61 -10.64 6.84
N ILE A 103 -4.76 -10.02 6.54
CA ILE A 103 -5.31 -10.01 5.18
C ILE A 103 -4.38 -9.23 4.24
N GLN A 104 -3.90 -8.06 4.66
CA GLN A 104 -2.98 -7.24 3.87
C GLN A 104 -1.69 -8.01 3.57
N ARG A 105 -1.09 -8.65 4.58
CA ARG A 105 0.11 -9.48 4.39
C ARG A 105 -0.13 -10.63 3.41
N MET A 106 -1.27 -11.31 3.48
CA MET A 106 -1.60 -12.39 2.54
C MET A 106 -1.80 -11.87 1.11
N TYR A 107 -2.43 -10.71 0.97
CA TYR A 107 -2.57 -10.05 -0.32
C TYR A 107 -1.19 -9.67 -0.90
N ASP A 108 -0.35 -9.00 -0.11
CA ASP A 108 0.99 -8.57 -0.51
C ASP A 108 1.88 -9.76 -0.90
N GLN A 109 1.76 -10.88 -0.19
CA GLN A 109 2.46 -12.12 -0.54
C GLN A 109 1.99 -12.69 -1.88
N GLY A 110 0.68 -12.72 -2.14
CA GLY A 110 0.13 -13.19 -3.40
C GLY A 110 0.50 -12.27 -4.57
N PHE A 111 0.42 -10.96 -4.35
CA PHE A 111 0.82 -9.93 -5.31
C PHE A 111 2.31 -9.99 -5.59
N GLY A 112 3.15 -10.20 -4.57
CA GLY A 112 4.59 -10.35 -4.72
C GLY A 112 5.00 -11.50 -5.65
N ARG A 113 4.21 -12.58 -5.70
CA ARG A 113 4.48 -13.78 -6.52
C ARG A 113 3.85 -13.74 -7.91
N MET A 114 2.65 -13.19 -8.05
CA MET A 114 1.86 -13.27 -9.28
C MET A 114 1.57 -11.90 -9.93
N GLY A 115 1.98 -10.81 -9.27
CA GLY A 115 1.85 -9.44 -9.75
C GLY A 115 0.41 -9.08 -10.11
N ASN A 116 0.26 -8.43 -11.27
CA ASN A 116 -1.03 -7.89 -11.73
C ASN A 116 -2.12 -8.96 -11.90
N ARG A 117 -1.76 -10.22 -12.20
CA ARG A 117 -2.75 -11.30 -12.33
C ARG A 117 -3.48 -11.59 -11.02
N PHE A 118 -2.77 -11.44 -9.90
CA PHE A 118 -3.37 -11.60 -8.58
C PHE A 118 -4.09 -10.35 -8.09
N ALA A 119 -3.60 -9.16 -8.45
CA ALA A 119 -4.29 -7.90 -8.16
C ALA A 119 -5.63 -7.75 -8.90
N GLN A 120 -5.68 -8.28 -10.13
CA GLN A 120 -6.91 -8.35 -10.92
C GLN A 120 -7.84 -9.43 -10.38
N GLY A 121 -7.29 -10.62 -10.07
CA GLY A 121 -8.04 -11.74 -9.53
C GLY A 121 -8.98 -12.41 -10.52
N ASP A 122 -9.76 -13.37 -10.03
CA ASP A 122 -10.88 -13.98 -10.74
C ASP A 122 -12.22 -13.57 -10.12
N ALA A 123 -13.31 -13.72 -10.87
CA ALA A 123 -14.66 -13.38 -10.38
C ALA A 123 -15.05 -14.17 -9.11
N ILE A 124 -14.41 -15.33 -8.86
CA ILE A 124 -14.65 -16.14 -7.68
C ILE A 124 -14.09 -15.45 -6.43
N VAL A 125 -12.82 -15.03 -6.44
CA VAL A 125 -12.22 -14.33 -5.29
C VAL A 125 -12.86 -12.96 -5.08
N GLU A 126 -13.26 -12.28 -6.16
CA GLU A 126 -13.99 -11.01 -6.10
C GLU A 126 -15.30 -11.15 -5.30
N ASN A 127 -16.16 -12.09 -5.72
CA ASN A 127 -17.45 -12.33 -5.06
C ASN A 127 -17.26 -12.79 -3.61
N GLN A 128 -16.25 -13.63 -3.33
CA GLN A 128 -15.97 -14.11 -1.98
C GLN A 128 -15.53 -12.96 -1.06
N LEU A 129 -14.65 -12.07 -1.51
CA LEU A 129 -14.20 -10.92 -0.72
C LEU A 129 -15.33 -9.90 -0.51
N GLN A 130 -16.14 -9.62 -1.53
CA GLN A 130 -17.32 -8.76 -1.42
C GLN A 130 -18.31 -9.31 -0.37
N ALA A 131 -18.57 -10.62 -0.35
CA ALA A 131 -19.43 -11.24 0.65
C ALA A 131 -18.91 -11.04 2.08
N GLN A 132 -17.59 -11.13 2.30
CA GLN A 132 -17.00 -10.87 3.63
C GLN A 132 -17.14 -9.40 4.04
N ILE A 133 -16.93 -8.47 3.11
CA ILE A 133 -17.10 -7.02 3.36
C ILE A 133 -18.54 -6.73 3.80
N ILE A 134 -19.53 -7.22 3.05
CA ILE A 134 -20.95 -6.97 3.33
C ILE A 134 -21.33 -7.59 4.68
N SER A 135 -20.94 -8.84 4.94
CA SER A 135 -21.24 -9.53 6.19
C SER A 135 -20.66 -8.80 7.41
N LEU A 136 -19.41 -8.35 7.31
CA LEU A 136 -18.74 -7.61 8.37
C LEU A 136 -19.40 -6.24 8.60
N GLN A 137 -19.61 -5.47 7.54
CA GLN A 137 -20.27 -4.16 7.60
C GLN A 137 -21.67 -4.26 8.21
N GLN A 138 -22.48 -5.23 7.76
CA GLN A 138 -23.83 -5.43 8.28
C GLN A 138 -23.81 -5.72 9.78
N THR A 139 -22.88 -6.56 10.24
CA THR A 139 -22.78 -6.91 11.66
C THR A 139 -22.34 -5.72 12.51
N VAL A 140 -21.33 -4.97 12.06
CA VAL A 140 -20.86 -3.76 12.74
C VAL A 140 -21.95 -2.72 12.82
N ILE A 141 -22.64 -2.45 11.71
CA ILE A 141 -23.74 -1.48 11.64
C ILE A 141 -24.87 -1.90 12.58
N ASN A 142 -25.34 -3.14 12.53
CA ASN A 142 -26.43 -3.61 13.37
C ASN A 142 -26.11 -3.47 14.87
N VAL A 143 -24.89 -3.85 15.28
CA VAL A 143 -24.46 -3.76 16.69
C VAL A 143 -24.35 -2.31 17.15
N LEU A 144 -23.78 -1.43 16.33
CA LEU A 144 -23.64 -0.02 16.67
C LEU A 144 -24.97 0.73 16.62
N GLN A 145 -25.82 0.45 15.64
CA GLN A 145 -27.16 1.02 15.56
C GLN A 145 -28.00 0.59 16.76
N ASP A 146 -28.01 -0.68 17.14
CA ASP A 146 -28.76 -1.15 18.30
C ASP A 146 -28.26 -0.51 19.62
N ALA A 147 -26.95 -0.29 19.74
CA ALA A 147 -26.39 0.44 20.88
C ALA A 147 -26.82 1.92 20.88
N LEU A 148 -26.85 2.57 19.72
CA LEU A 148 -27.25 3.97 19.57
C LEU A 148 -28.76 4.18 19.74
N TYR A 149 -29.60 3.32 19.16
CA TYR A 149 -31.07 3.44 19.25
C TYR A 149 -31.59 3.25 20.66
N ASN A 150 -30.94 2.38 21.44
CA ASN A 150 -31.32 2.11 22.82
C ASN A 150 -30.54 2.97 23.83
N ASP A 151 -29.73 3.95 23.38
CA ASP A 151 -28.82 4.77 24.20
C ASP A 151 -28.03 3.95 25.24
N ARG A 152 -27.68 2.71 24.88
CA ARG A 152 -27.08 1.73 25.77
C ARG A 152 -25.61 1.52 25.43
N GLN A 153 -24.82 1.15 26.44
CA GLN A 153 -23.44 0.75 26.20
C GLN A 153 -23.39 -0.58 25.44
N LEU A 154 -22.34 -0.75 24.64
CA LEU A 154 -22.00 -2.05 24.05
C LEU A 154 -21.78 -3.06 25.17
N THR A 155 -22.56 -4.13 25.14
CA THR A 155 -22.48 -5.21 26.13
C THR A 155 -21.32 -6.15 25.78
N ARG A 156 -20.99 -7.04 26.72
CA ARG A 156 -20.03 -8.13 26.46
C ARG A 156 -20.48 -9.03 25.30
N ALA A 157 -21.79 -9.22 25.14
CA ALA A 157 -22.34 -9.98 24.03
C ALA A 157 -22.15 -9.26 22.68
N ASP A 158 -22.32 -7.94 22.65
CA ASP A 158 -22.08 -7.13 21.44
C ASP A 158 -20.60 -7.16 21.03
N MET A 159 -19.69 -7.07 22.01
CA MET A 159 -18.25 -7.20 21.77
C MET A 159 -17.88 -8.59 21.23
N ALA A 160 -18.46 -9.65 21.80
CA ALA A 160 -18.24 -11.01 21.32
C ALA A 160 -18.76 -11.21 19.87
N LYS A 161 -19.90 -10.60 19.52
CA LYS A 161 -20.43 -10.60 18.14
C LYS A 161 -19.48 -9.90 17.16
N LEU A 162 -18.92 -8.75 17.54
CA LEU A 162 -17.96 -8.01 16.72
C LEU A 162 -16.67 -8.82 16.49
N ILE A 163 -16.11 -9.44 17.55
CA ILE A 163 -14.92 -10.28 17.44
C ILE A 163 -15.21 -11.53 16.59
N ALA A 164 -16.36 -12.17 16.76
CA ALA A 164 -16.75 -13.33 15.96
C ALA A 164 -16.88 -12.96 14.47
N ALA A 165 -17.53 -11.83 14.16
CA ALA A 165 -17.64 -11.34 12.79
C ALA A 165 -16.29 -10.95 12.19
N SER A 166 -15.42 -10.31 12.97
CA SER A 166 -14.04 -9.99 12.59
C SER A 166 -13.24 -11.24 12.21
N ASN A 167 -13.27 -12.26 13.08
CA ASN A 167 -12.58 -13.52 12.84
C ASN A 167 -13.14 -14.26 11.62
N GLN A 168 -14.46 -14.30 11.46
CA GLN A 168 -15.11 -14.94 10.32
C GLN A 168 -14.74 -14.23 9.01
N ALA A 169 -14.78 -12.90 8.99
CA ALA A 169 -14.38 -12.10 7.82
C ALA A 169 -12.89 -12.33 7.50
N ARG A 170 -12.03 -12.35 8.51
CA ARG A 170 -10.61 -12.68 8.36
C ARG A 170 -10.42 -14.05 7.72
N ASP A 171 -10.95 -15.11 8.35
CA ASP A 171 -10.74 -16.49 7.89
C ASP A 171 -11.31 -16.69 6.47
N GLY A 172 -12.51 -16.17 6.21
CA GLY A 172 -13.11 -16.20 4.87
C GLY A 172 -12.29 -15.46 3.82
N SER A 173 -11.72 -14.30 4.15
CA SER A 173 -10.86 -13.55 3.24
C SER A 173 -9.49 -14.20 3.02
N LEU A 174 -8.88 -14.76 4.06
CA LEU A 174 -7.61 -15.49 3.93
C LEU A 174 -7.79 -16.74 3.06
N ASP A 175 -8.88 -17.48 3.25
CA ASP A 175 -9.16 -18.67 2.44
C ASP A 175 -9.48 -18.32 0.99
N ALA A 176 -10.25 -17.26 0.75
CA ALA A 176 -10.51 -16.75 -0.60
C ALA A 176 -9.20 -16.39 -1.33
N LEU A 177 -8.30 -15.67 -0.64
CA LEU A 177 -6.99 -15.29 -1.19
C LEU A 177 -6.10 -16.52 -1.45
N ARG A 178 -6.03 -17.49 -0.53
CA ARG A 178 -5.27 -18.74 -0.74
C ARG A 178 -5.81 -19.54 -1.93
N GLN A 179 -7.12 -19.69 -2.02
CA GLN A 179 -7.73 -20.41 -3.13
C GLN A 179 -7.47 -19.69 -4.47
N ALA A 180 -7.49 -18.35 -4.48
CA ALA A 180 -7.10 -17.56 -5.64
C ALA A 180 -5.63 -17.80 -6.03
N GLN A 181 -4.72 -17.90 -5.05
CA GLN A 181 -3.31 -18.25 -5.30
C GLN A 181 -3.18 -19.63 -5.96
N HIS A 182 -3.93 -20.63 -5.50
CA HIS A 182 -3.92 -21.97 -6.11
C HIS A 182 -4.49 -21.97 -7.52
N ARG A 183 -5.62 -21.28 -7.77
CA ARG A 183 -6.24 -21.23 -9.10
C ARG A 183 -5.41 -20.46 -10.12
N LEU A 184 -4.85 -19.31 -9.72
CA LEU A 184 -4.05 -18.45 -10.60
C LEU A 184 -2.61 -18.93 -10.78
N GLY A 185 -2.09 -19.70 -9.80
CA GLY A 185 -0.78 -20.33 -9.82
C GLY A 185 -0.73 -21.71 -10.49
N GLY A 186 -1.84 -22.45 -10.54
CA GLY A 186 -1.90 -23.81 -11.12
C GLY A 186 -1.93 -23.90 -12.65
N SER A 187 -1.99 -22.77 -13.36
CA SER A 187 -2.15 -22.73 -14.83
C SER A 187 -0.82 -22.74 -15.59
N GLN A 188 0.18 -23.55 -15.19
CA GLN A 188 1.41 -23.75 -15.98
C GLN A 188 1.75 -25.22 -16.34
N THR A 189 0.90 -26.21 -16.08
CA THR A 189 1.25 -27.62 -16.40
C THR A 189 0.14 -28.51 -16.94
N SER A 190 -0.83 -27.98 -17.70
CA SER A 190 -1.77 -28.82 -18.46
C SER A 190 -2.33 -28.11 -19.69
N GLY A 191 -1.56 -28.15 -20.77
CA GLY A 191 -1.94 -27.67 -22.10
C GLY A 191 -1.25 -28.47 -23.22
N SER A 192 -1.11 -29.79 -23.02
CA SER A 192 -0.66 -30.73 -24.05
C SER A 192 -1.84 -31.56 -24.50
N ILE A 193 -2.59 -31.12 -25.52
CA ILE A 193 -3.50 -31.96 -26.30
C ILE A 193 -3.56 -31.48 -27.78
N GLN A 194 -3.07 -32.36 -28.66
CA GLN A 194 -3.44 -32.62 -30.08
C GLN A 194 -3.10 -31.56 -31.15
N ARG A 195 -1.98 -31.69 -31.89
CA ARG A 195 -1.79 -32.54 -33.09
C ARG A 195 -3.02 -32.61 -34.01
N SER A 196 -3.03 -31.77 -35.04
CA SER A 196 -3.63 -32.08 -36.34
C SER A 196 -2.52 -32.31 -37.37
N VAL A 197 -2.57 -33.49 -37.99
CA VAL A 197 -1.66 -34.01 -39.01
C VAL A 197 -2.17 -33.57 -40.37
N SER A 198 -1.31 -33.00 -41.23
CA SER A 198 -1.41 -32.99 -42.71
C SER A 198 -0.11 -32.42 -43.34
N PRO A 199 0.21 -32.76 -44.62
CA PRO A 199 1.45 -33.48 -44.93
C PRO A 199 2.57 -32.69 -45.63
N VAL A 200 3.68 -33.40 -45.81
CA VAL A 200 5.04 -33.00 -46.21
C VAL A 200 5.18 -32.52 -47.66
N ARG A 201 5.70 -31.29 -47.84
CA ARG A 201 6.70 -30.81 -48.84
C ARG A 201 6.71 -29.28 -48.69
N SER A 202 7.81 -28.56 -48.49
CA SER A 202 9.12 -28.62 -49.13
C SER A 202 10.13 -27.78 -48.33
N LEU A 203 11.38 -28.25 -48.30
CA LEU A 203 12.67 -27.61 -47.95
C LEU A 203 12.67 -26.21 -47.27
N PRO A 204 13.34 -26.04 -46.11
CA PRO A 204 13.56 -24.71 -45.55
C PRO A 204 14.65 -23.94 -46.34
N PRO A 205 14.51 -22.62 -46.53
CA PRO A 205 15.59 -21.75 -47.01
C PRO A 205 16.76 -21.79 -46.01
N PRO A 206 18.02 -21.71 -46.47
CA PRO A 206 19.16 -21.69 -45.56
C PRO A 206 19.05 -20.46 -44.64
N LYS A 207 19.21 -20.70 -43.34
CA LYS A 207 19.42 -19.68 -42.33
C LYS A 207 20.53 -18.77 -42.84
N ARG A 208 20.18 -17.56 -43.28
CA ARG A 208 21.18 -16.53 -43.53
C ARG A 208 21.95 -16.37 -42.23
N ALA A 209 23.23 -16.71 -42.29
CA ALA A 209 24.19 -16.37 -41.28
C ALA A 209 24.05 -14.87 -41.00
N SER A 210 23.67 -14.52 -39.78
CA SER A 210 23.93 -13.19 -39.26
C SER A 210 25.46 -13.07 -39.22
N THR A 211 26.02 -12.47 -40.26
CA THR A 211 27.31 -11.80 -40.18
C THR A 211 27.12 -10.61 -39.26
N ALA A 212 27.19 -10.85 -37.95
CA ALA A 212 27.54 -9.86 -36.96
C ALA A 212 28.78 -10.41 -36.26
N ILE A 213 29.84 -9.63 -36.41
CA ILE A 213 31.20 -9.90 -35.98
C ILE A 213 31.19 -10.27 -34.50
N LEU A 214 31.83 -11.39 -34.20
CA LEU A 214 32.26 -11.79 -32.86
C LEU A 214 33.08 -10.64 -32.26
N ASP A 215 32.54 -9.97 -31.25
CA ASP A 215 33.30 -9.29 -30.18
C ASP A 215 32.45 -9.27 -28.90
N GLY A 216 31.77 -10.38 -28.61
CA GLY A 216 31.21 -10.65 -27.30
C GLY A 216 32.31 -11.14 -26.38
N ASN A 217 33.06 -10.24 -25.76
CA ASN A 217 33.96 -10.62 -24.67
C ASN A 217 33.07 -11.16 -23.53
N PRO A 218 33.19 -12.44 -23.10
CA PRO A 218 32.36 -13.02 -22.04
C PRO A 218 32.53 -12.39 -20.65
N GLU A 219 33.41 -11.39 -20.54
CA GLU A 219 33.91 -10.81 -19.30
C GLU A 219 33.06 -9.63 -18.79
N HIS A 220 32.10 -9.13 -19.58
CA HIS A 220 31.35 -7.92 -19.23
C HIS A 220 29.86 -8.18 -19.08
N LEU A 221 29.35 -8.01 -17.86
CA LEU A 221 27.93 -8.14 -17.49
C LEU A 221 27.02 -7.21 -18.29
N PHE A 222 27.52 -6.04 -18.68
CA PHE A 222 26.77 -5.01 -19.40
C PHE A 222 27.13 -4.99 -20.89
N CYS A 223 26.17 -4.60 -21.72
CA CYS A 223 26.46 -4.27 -23.11
C CYS A 223 27.49 -3.13 -23.21
N HIS A 224 28.36 -3.14 -24.22
CA HIS A 224 29.34 -2.08 -24.44
C HIS A 224 28.69 -0.69 -24.57
N TYR A 225 27.51 -0.60 -25.22
CA TYR A 225 26.75 0.65 -25.25
C TYR A 225 26.23 1.07 -23.87
N ALA A 226 25.81 0.12 -23.02
CA ALA A 226 25.43 0.41 -21.65
C ALA A 226 26.62 0.92 -20.83
N LEU A 227 27.78 0.28 -20.93
CA LEU A 227 29.02 0.70 -20.26
C LEU A 227 29.41 2.13 -20.66
N ASP A 228 29.33 2.46 -21.95
CA ASP A 228 29.57 3.82 -22.43
C ASP A 228 28.67 4.85 -21.75
N LEU A 229 27.39 4.54 -21.54
CA LEU A 229 26.47 5.45 -20.85
C LEU A 229 26.77 5.54 -19.34
N GLN A 230 27.31 4.48 -18.73
CA GLN A 230 27.74 4.48 -17.34
C GLN A 230 28.99 5.34 -17.12
N TYR A 231 30.00 5.22 -18.00
CA TYR A 231 31.25 5.97 -17.89
C TYR A 231 31.13 7.42 -18.39
N MET A 232 30.33 7.66 -19.43
CA MET A 232 30.11 8.99 -20.01
C MET A 232 28.71 9.51 -19.67
N GLN A 233 28.59 10.13 -18.49
CA GLN A 233 27.32 10.68 -17.99
C GLN A 233 26.66 11.69 -18.95
N GLY A 234 27.45 12.44 -19.72
CA GLY A 234 26.95 13.42 -20.71
C GLY A 234 26.64 12.87 -22.11
N LYS A 235 26.92 11.59 -22.39
CA LYS A 235 26.73 11.02 -23.74
C LYS A 235 25.23 10.95 -24.07
N PRO A 236 24.73 11.53 -25.17
CA PRO A 236 23.31 11.44 -25.52
C PRO A 236 22.90 10.01 -25.86
N LEU A 237 21.61 9.69 -25.67
CA LEU A 237 21.05 8.44 -26.15
C LEU A 237 21.08 8.38 -27.68
N ALA A 238 21.24 7.18 -28.24
CA ALA A 238 21.23 6.97 -29.67
C ALA A 238 19.85 7.32 -30.26
N SER A 239 19.82 7.71 -31.53
CA SER A 239 18.57 8.10 -32.23
C SER A 239 17.52 6.98 -32.27
N SER A 240 17.93 5.71 -32.14
CA SER A 240 17.02 4.57 -32.02
C SER A 240 16.14 4.62 -30.76
N PHE A 241 16.52 5.38 -29.73
CA PHE A 241 15.77 5.58 -28.49
C PHE A 241 14.99 6.90 -28.46
N ALA A 242 15.09 7.72 -29.51
CA ALA A 242 14.28 8.94 -29.65
C ALA A 242 12.79 8.60 -29.81
N PRO A 243 11.87 9.56 -29.59
CA PRO A 243 10.44 9.35 -29.81
C PRO A 243 10.14 8.81 -31.22
N GLY A 244 9.44 7.68 -31.30
CA GLY A 244 9.16 6.99 -32.57
C GLY A 244 10.31 6.12 -33.10
N GLY A 245 11.42 5.99 -32.37
CA GLY A 245 12.54 5.13 -32.70
C GLY A 245 12.26 3.63 -32.49
N SER A 246 13.16 2.77 -32.97
CA SER A 246 13.03 1.30 -32.90
C SER A 246 13.25 0.71 -31.49
N CYS A 247 13.72 1.51 -30.54
CA CYS A 247 14.12 1.09 -29.18
C CYS A 247 15.14 -0.06 -29.19
N THR A 248 15.98 -0.12 -30.24
CA THR A 248 17.03 -1.13 -30.40
C THR A 248 18.38 -0.55 -30.04
N CYS A 249 19.16 -1.30 -29.26
CA CYS A 249 20.54 -0.96 -28.96
C CYS A 249 21.38 -0.96 -30.25
N PRO A 250 22.16 0.09 -30.55
CA PRO A 250 22.96 0.16 -31.77
C PRO A 250 24.16 -0.81 -31.78
N VAL A 251 24.54 -1.36 -30.61
CA VAL A 251 25.71 -2.24 -30.48
C VAL A 251 25.30 -3.71 -30.41
N CYS A 252 24.47 -4.11 -29.46
CA CYS A 252 24.04 -5.52 -29.37
C CYS A 252 22.81 -5.86 -30.24
N GLY A 253 22.13 -4.86 -30.82
CA GLY A 253 20.96 -5.08 -31.67
C GLY A 253 19.68 -5.50 -30.92
N VAL A 254 19.74 -5.69 -29.61
CA VAL A 254 18.58 -6.08 -28.79
C VAL A 254 17.56 -4.94 -28.75
N ARG A 255 16.28 -5.31 -28.88
CA ARG A 255 15.15 -4.41 -28.63
C ARG A 255 14.85 -4.36 -27.13
N LEU A 256 14.98 -3.19 -26.55
CA LEU A 256 14.69 -2.95 -25.14
C LEU A 256 13.24 -2.49 -24.99
N ASP A 257 12.57 -2.97 -23.94
CA ASP A 257 11.19 -2.61 -23.62
C ASP A 257 11.12 -1.26 -22.88
N VAL A 258 11.66 -0.22 -23.52
CA VAL A 258 11.77 1.12 -22.97
C VAL A 258 11.62 2.15 -24.08
N THR A 259 10.59 2.97 -23.97
CA THR A 259 10.32 4.10 -24.87
C THR A 259 10.85 5.41 -24.28
N SER A 260 10.87 6.46 -25.10
CA SER A 260 11.30 7.80 -24.67
C SER A 260 10.36 8.47 -23.67
N GLU A 261 9.12 8.00 -23.60
CA GLU A 261 8.08 8.54 -22.73
C GLU A 261 8.02 7.81 -21.39
N ASP A 262 8.66 6.64 -21.28
CA ASP A 262 8.62 5.84 -20.07
C ASP A 262 9.43 6.46 -18.94
N PHE A 263 8.79 6.54 -17.78
CA PHE A 263 9.44 6.88 -16.53
C PHE A 263 8.81 6.07 -15.39
N TRP A 264 9.63 5.74 -14.40
CA TRP A 264 9.19 5.05 -13.19
C TRP A 264 9.43 5.93 -11.98
N MET A 265 8.57 5.80 -10.98
CA MET A 265 8.71 6.50 -9.70
C MET A 265 8.92 5.52 -8.58
N ILE A 266 9.94 5.77 -7.76
CA ILE A 266 10.24 5.00 -6.55
C ILE A 266 10.02 5.90 -5.35
N GLY A 267 9.03 5.57 -4.51
CA GLY A 267 8.80 6.22 -3.24
C GLY A 267 9.57 5.55 -2.11
N LYS A 268 10.38 6.30 -1.36
CA LYS A 268 11.09 5.86 -0.16
C LYS A 268 10.61 6.65 1.05
N ARG A 269 10.27 5.95 2.13
CA ARG A 269 9.90 6.59 3.40
C ARG A 269 11.15 6.81 4.25
N THR A 270 11.45 8.07 4.55
CA THR A 270 12.59 8.46 5.38
C THR A 270 12.10 9.22 6.61
N PRO A 271 12.59 8.89 7.81
CA PRO A 271 12.31 9.70 8.99
C PRO A 271 13.00 11.07 8.84
N VAL A 272 12.22 12.13 9.02
CA VAL A 272 12.71 13.50 9.05
C VAL A 272 12.37 14.09 10.41
N ILE A 273 13.40 14.53 11.12
CA ILE A 273 13.25 15.19 12.42
C ILE A 273 12.90 16.65 12.15
N ILE A 274 11.66 17.03 12.44
CA ILE A 274 11.20 18.41 12.36
C ILE A 274 11.25 19.00 13.76
N LEU A 275 12.11 20.00 13.95
CA LEU A 275 12.08 20.85 15.12
C LEU A 275 10.90 21.83 14.99
N ASP A 276 9.94 21.71 15.89
CA ASP A 276 8.90 22.72 16.02
C ASP A 276 9.49 23.97 16.68
N LYS A 277 9.62 25.04 15.90
CA LYS A 277 10.21 26.32 16.35
C LYS A 277 9.41 26.99 17.47
N THR A 278 8.14 26.62 17.66
CA THR A 278 7.29 27.22 18.70
C THR A 278 7.31 26.47 20.02
N THR A 279 7.48 25.14 19.99
CA THR A 279 7.42 24.31 21.19
C THR A 279 8.78 23.72 21.59
N GLY A 280 9.78 23.77 20.71
CA GLY A 280 11.14 23.27 20.95
C GLY A 280 11.25 21.74 20.94
N TYR A 281 10.18 21.03 20.60
CA TYR A 281 10.16 19.58 20.54
C TYR A 281 10.59 19.06 19.15
N GLU A 282 11.40 18.01 19.16
CA GLU A 282 11.76 17.24 17.99
C GLU A 282 10.64 16.23 17.71
N THR A 283 10.00 16.35 16.55
CA THR A 283 8.99 15.40 16.08
C THR A 283 9.54 14.64 14.89
N GLU A 284 9.58 13.31 15.00
CA GLU A 284 9.97 12.44 13.90
C GLU A 284 8.76 12.22 12.99
N ILE A 285 8.82 12.78 11.78
CA ILE A 285 7.76 12.65 10.78
C ILE A 285 8.31 11.82 9.62
N MET A 286 7.54 10.82 9.20
CA MET A 286 7.90 9.97 8.05
C MET A 286 7.58 10.73 6.75
N GLU A 287 8.60 11.29 6.11
CA GLU A 287 8.47 11.93 4.79
C GLU A 287 8.69 10.88 3.69
N THR A 288 7.91 10.96 2.61
CA THR A 288 8.10 10.10 1.44
C THR A 288 8.84 10.88 0.36
N ARG A 289 10.07 10.47 0.05
CA ARG A 289 10.88 10.99 -1.06
C ARG A 289 10.59 10.18 -2.32
N GLU A 290 10.38 10.87 -3.44
CA GLU A 290 10.09 10.24 -4.73
C GLU A 290 11.27 10.42 -5.70
N PHE A 291 11.74 9.30 -6.28
CA PHE A 291 12.82 9.26 -7.25
C PHE A 291 12.26 8.90 -8.62
N ARG A 292 12.55 9.71 -9.63
CA ARG A 292 12.19 9.45 -11.02
C ARG A 292 13.33 8.75 -11.76
N LEU A 293 13.01 7.59 -12.32
CA LEU A 293 13.89 6.77 -13.14
C LEU A 293 13.50 7.04 -14.60
N GLY A 294 14.43 7.58 -15.37
CA GLY A 294 14.23 7.81 -16.80
C GLY A 294 14.71 6.65 -17.67
N GLN A 295 14.32 6.68 -18.94
CA GLN A 295 14.78 5.76 -20.00
C GLN A 295 16.30 5.51 -19.96
N ARG A 296 17.11 6.56 -19.79
CA ARG A 296 18.57 6.45 -19.75
C ARG A 296 19.07 5.49 -18.66
N PHE A 297 18.46 5.51 -17.48
CA PHE A 297 18.83 4.63 -16.38
C PHE A 297 18.59 3.16 -16.75
N VAL A 298 17.48 2.86 -17.42
CA VAL A 298 17.17 1.48 -17.80
C VAL A 298 18.09 1.00 -18.93
N ILE A 299 18.40 1.87 -19.90
CA ILE A 299 19.31 1.53 -21.00
C ILE A 299 20.71 1.25 -20.48
N LYS A 300 21.24 1.99 -19.50
CA LYS A 300 22.58 1.68 -18.96
C LYS A 300 22.65 0.37 -18.18
N CYS A 301 21.52 -0.23 -17.83
CA CYS A 301 21.44 -1.49 -17.09
C CYS A 301 21.41 -2.72 -18.00
N HIS A 302 21.21 -2.60 -19.31
CA HIS A 302 21.01 -3.78 -20.15
C HIS A 302 22.28 -4.61 -20.38
N THR A 303 22.09 -5.93 -20.41
CA THR A 303 23.10 -6.93 -20.79
C THR A 303 23.06 -7.15 -22.32
N PRO A 304 24.09 -7.79 -22.91
CA PRO A 304 24.07 -8.15 -24.33
C PRO A 304 22.90 -9.07 -24.72
N ASP A 305 22.40 -9.85 -23.75
CA ASP A 305 21.31 -10.82 -23.93
C ASP A 305 19.90 -10.20 -23.82
N GLY A 306 19.82 -8.92 -23.43
CA GLY A 306 18.55 -8.21 -23.24
C GLY A 306 17.93 -8.32 -21.85
N GLU A 307 18.69 -8.83 -20.88
CA GLU A 307 18.37 -8.74 -19.46
C GLU A 307 18.88 -7.40 -18.89
N TYR A 308 18.64 -7.15 -17.61
CA TYR A 308 19.00 -5.91 -16.93
C TYR A 308 19.80 -6.18 -15.65
N ALA A 309 21.08 -5.81 -15.64
CA ALA A 309 21.91 -5.81 -14.44
C ALA A 309 21.79 -4.47 -13.71
N CYS A 310 21.64 -4.49 -12.38
CA CYS A 310 21.55 -3.26 -11.60
C CYS A 310 22.91 -2.56 -11.50
N THR A 311 23.02 -1.33 -12.02
CA THR A 311 24.26 -0.55 -11.93
C THR A 311 24.60 -0.07 -10.53
N ILE A 312 23.63 -0.04 -9.62
CA ILE A 312 23.85 0.38 -8.22
C ILE A 312 24.46 -0.80 -7.43
N CYS A 313 23.95 -2.04 -7.61
CA CYS A 313 24.58 -3.25 -7.07
C CYS A 313 26.03 -3.39 -7.54
N ASN A 314 26.28 -3.28 -8.84
CA ASN A 314 27.64 -3.42 -9.40
C ASN A 314 28.66 -2.41 -8.83
N LYS A 315 28.20 -1.26 -8.30
CA LYS A 315 29.06 -0.24 -7.69
C LYS A 315 29.25 -0.42 -6.17
N GLY A 316 28.32 -1.08 -5.48
CA GLY A 316 28.23 -1.02 -4.01
C GLY A 316 28.03 -2.36 -3.30
N SER A 317 27.78 -3.46 -4.01
CA SER A 317 27.47 -4.77 -3.43
C SER A 317 28.37 -5.87 -4.00
N GLU A 318 28.62 -6.93 -3.21
CA GLU A 318 29.42 -8.09 -3.65
C GLU A 318 28.69 -8.99 -4.67
N VAL A 319 27.39 -8.76 -4.88
CA VAL A 319 26.54 -9.57 -5.75
C VAL A 319 25.79 -8.69 -6.73
N ASP A 320 25.93 -9.00 -8.02
CA ASP A 320 25.18 -8.36 -9.08
C ASP A 320 23.75 -8.90 -9.17
N ALA A 321 22.77 -7.99 -9.21
CA ALA A 321 21.38 -8.34 -9.41
C ALA A 321 21.03 -8.30 -10.91
N ILE A 322 20.65 -9.45 -11.46
CA ILE A 322 20.17 -9.58 -12.84
C ILE A 322 18.64 -9.72 -12.86
N CYS A 323 18.01 -8.85 -13.62
CA CYS A 323 16.57 -8.68 -13.73
C CYS A 323 16.12 -8.97 -15.17
N ARG A 324 15.10 -9.81 -15.36
CA ARG A 324 14.64 -10.21 -16.71
C ARG A 324 13.84 -9.13 -17.43
N THR A 325 13.21 -8.23 -16.69
CA THR A 325 12.38 -7.15 -17.23
C THR A 325 12.68 -5.82 -16.56
N VAL A 326 12.25 -4.73 -17.20
CA VAL A 326 12.41 -3.38 -16.66
C VAL A 326 11.68 -3.22 -15.32
N GLU A 327 10.49 -3.79 -15.17
CA GLU A 327 9.73 -3.73 -13.92
C GLU A 327 10.46 -4.45 -12.78
N SER A 328 11.11 -5.58 -13.10
CA SER A 328 11.90 -6.30 -12.10
C SER A 328 13.13 -5.50 -11.66
N LEU A 329 13.78 -4.78 -12.59
CA LEU A 329 14.88 -3.85 -12.28
C LEU A 329 14.39 -2.70 -11.39
N VAL A 330 13.28 -2.05 -11.75
CA VAL A 330 12.70 -0.93 -10.99
C VAL A 330 12.29 -1.37 -9.59
N LYS A 331 11.63 -2.54 -9.47
CA LYS A 331 11.26 -3.13 -8.18
C LYS A 331 12.49 -3.45 -7.34
N HIS A 332 13.52 -4.02 -7.94
CA HIS A 332 14.78 -4.32 -7.27
C HIS A 332 15.40 -3.04 -6.71
N VAL A 333 15.56 -2.01 -7.56
CA VAL A 333 16.08 -0.70 -7.13
C VAL A 333 15.26 -0.10 -6.01
N GLY A 334 13.93 -0.18 -6.10
CA GLY A 334 13.02 0.36 -5.10
C GLY A 334 12.97 -0.42 -3.79
N THR A 335 13.39 -1.69 -3.78
CA THR A 335 13.33 -2.54 -2.58
C THR A 335 14.67 -2.59 -1.86
N TYR A 336 15.77 -2.73 -2.61
CA TYR A 336 17.08 -3.09 -2.04
C TYR A 336 18.03 -1.90 -1.85
N HIS A 337 17.87 -0.82 -2.62
CA HIS A 337 18.73 0.36 -2.47
C HIS A 337 18.14 1.42 -1.55
N ASP A 338 18.99 2.03 -0.73
CA ASP A 338 18.58 3.10 0.19
C ASP A 338 18.53 4.46 -0.50
N VAL A 339 18.06 5.49 0.23
CA VAL A 339 17.96 6.85 -0.34
C VAL A 339 19.33 7.43 -0.71
N GLY A 340 20.38 7.14 0.07
CA GLY A 340 21.72 7.66 -0.21
C GLY A 340 22.35 7.05 -1.46
N GLU A 341 22.06 5.78 -1.76
CA GLU A 341 22.44 5.12 -3.01
C GLU A 341 21.69 5.68 -4.21
N LEU A 342 20.39 5.95 -4.06
CA LEU A 342 19.58 6.54 -5.13
C LEU A 342 20.00 7.98 -5.44
N GLU A 343 20.34 8.79 -4.42
CA GLU A 343 20.83 10.18 -4.59
C GLU A 343 22.19 10.26 -5.30
N ARG A 344 23.04 9.24 -5.13
CA ARG A 344 24.36 9.18 -5.77
C ARG A 344 24.30 8.83 -7.26
N GLU A 345 23.17 8.34 -7.75
CA GLU A 345 23.03 7.91 -9.14
C GLU A 345 22.55 9.06 -10.03
N ALA A 346 23.41 9.50 -10.96
CA ALA A 346 23.23 10.74 -11.74
C ALA A 346 21.97 10.75 -12.64
N ASP A 347 21.49 9.57 -13.04
CA ASP A 347 20.29 9.44 -13.88
C ASP A 347 18.98 9.34 -13.06
N LEU A 348 19.07 9.35 -11.73
CA LEU A 348 17.93 9.42 -10.83
C LEU A 348 17.70 10.87 -10.41
N ARG A 349 16.48 11.36 -10.64
CA ARG A 349 16.10 12.71 -10.22
C ARG A 349 15.14 12.62 -9.05
N GLU A 350 15.53 13.16 -7.91
CA GLU A 350 14.61 13.37 -6.79
C GLU A 350 13.58 14.44 -7.19
N ILE A 351 12.31 14.14 -7.01
CA ILE A 351 11.21 15.09 -7.19
C ILE A 351 10.68 15.42 -5.79
N LYS A 352 10.85 16.68 -5.38
CA LYS A 352 10.20 17.18 -4.17
C LYS A 352 8.71 17.27 -4.40
N VAL A 353 7.94 16.37 -3.79
CA VAL A 353 6.49 16.43 -3.80
C VAL A 353 6.06 17.57 -2.89
N GLU A 354 5.50 18.65 -3.44
CA GLU A 354 4.80 19.62 -2.63
C GLU A 354 3.59 18.93 -1.97
N THR A 355 3.70 18.67 -0.67
CA THR A 355 2.69 18.04 0.20
C THR A 355 1.33 18.75 0.21
N ARG A 356 1.20 19.89 -0.49
CA ARG A 356 -0.03 20.69 -0.61
C ARG A 356 -1.09 20.11 -1.54
N ARG A 357 -0.78 19.12 -2.39
CA ARG A 357 -1.74 18.60 -3.39
C ARG A 357 -2.36 17.24 -3.07
N LEU A 358 -2.01 16.61 -1.95
CA LEU A 358 -2.58 15.31 -1.54
C LEU A 358 -3.71 15.43 -0.50
N SER A 359 -4.04 16.62 -0.02
CA SER A 359 -5.29 16.86 0.70
C SER A 359 -6.45 16.93 -0.30
N LEU A 360 -7.20 15.84 -0.42
CA LEU A 360 -8.54 15.88 -1.01
C LEU A 360 -9.33 17.03 -0.36
N PRO A 361 -10.07 17.86 -1.12
CA PRO A 361 -10.93 18.86 -0.51
C PRO A 361 -11.95 18.14 0.37
N ALA A 362 -12.01 18.53 1.65
CA ALA A 362 -12.98 17.98 2.59
C ALA A 362 -14.39 18.03 1.99
N PRO A 363 -15.23 16.99 2.17
CA PRO A 363 -16.60 17.01 1.71
C PRO A 363 -17.32 18.22 2.31
N ARG A 364 -17.97 19.02 1.45
CA ARG A 364 -18.71 20.20 1.87
C ARG A 364 -19.81 19.77 2.84
N ILE A 365 -19.77 20.31 4.04
CA ILE A 365 -20.83 20.18 5.04
C ILE A 365 -22.14 20.70 4.41
N PRO A 366 -23.24 19.93 4.43
CA PRO A 366 -24.54 20.43 3.99
C PRO A 366 -24.95 21.64 4.84
N SER A 367 -25.32 22.73 4.18
CA SER A 367 -25.85 23.92 4.83
C SER A 367 -27.05 23.56 5.72
N PRO A 368 -27.18 24.14 6.93
CA PRO A 368 -28.36 23.92 7.74
C PRO A 368 -29.62 24.45 7.01
N PRO A 369 -30.78 23.80 7.20
CA PRO A 369 -32.02 24.22 6.56
C PRO A 369 -32.40 25.62 7.05
N ARG A 370 -32.74 26.49 6.08
CA ARG A 370 -33.30 27.82 6.36
C ARG A 370 -34.59 27.64 7.16
N SER A 371 -34.63 28.23 8.34
CA SER A 371 -35.83 28.38 9.16
C SER A 371 -36.93 29.06 8.34
N ALA A 372 -38.05 28.36 8.15
CA ALA A 372 -39.26 28.90 7.57
C ALA A 372 -39.77 30.05 8.46
N ILE A 373 -39.92 31.22 7.86
CA ILE A 373 -40.60 32.37 8.47
C ILE A 373 -42.06 31.96 8.66
N ARG A 374 -42.48 31.93 9.93
CA ARG A 374 -43.86 31.70 10.35
C ARG A 374 -44.65 32.98 10.04
N GLU A 375 -45.44 32.96 8.98
CA GLU A 375 -46.44 34.00 8.70
C GLU A 375 -47.50 33.97 9.81
N GLU A 376 -47.57 35.06 10.57
CA GLU A 376 -48.70 35.34 11.47
C GLU A 376 -49.90 35.78 10.64
N VAL A 377 -50.92 34.93 10.59
CA VAL A 377 -52.25 35.28 10.08
C VAL A 377 -52.93 36.17 11.13
N ILE A 378 -52.96 37.48 10.86
CA ILE A 378 -53.79 38.44 11.59
C ILE A 378 -55.22 38.33 11.05
N TYR A 379 -56.14 37.82 11.86
CA TYR A 379 -57.58 37.98 11.63
C TYR A 379 -58.01 39.39 12.10
N ARG A 380 -58.62 40.15 11.20
CA ARG A 380 -59.53 41.25 11.51
C ARG A 380 -60.83 41.05 10.76
#